data_AF-A0ABD5NZ16-F1
#
_entry.id   AF-A0ABD5NZ16-F1
#
_cell.length_a   1.000
_cell.length_b   1.000
_cell.length_c   1.000
_cell.angle_alpha   90.00
_cell.angle_beta   90.00
_cell.angle_gamma   90.00
#
_symmetry.space_group_name_H-M   'P 1'
#
loop_
_entity.id
_entity.type
_entity.pdbx_description
1 polymer ?
#
loop_
_entity_poly.entity_id
_entity_poly.type
_entity_poly.pdbx_seq_one_letter_code
_entity_poly.pdbx_strand_id
1 'polypeptide(L)'
;MDYGSSPFAFFAFVDAVTSGPLAWVLVGIGIYWLAILVLKQRDLLPSYVGTQGPILTIHTKRGRAFLDWLARPKRFWRAWANVGVGIALVVMVGMFVFLLTAAISSLQTTEPTSVQQPRNILVIPGVNDFLPLSATPGIVFGLLVGLVVHEGGHGLLCRVEDINIKSMGVAMLAILPVGAFVEPDEKEQYEASRGGQTRMFAAGVTNNFAVTIVAFALLFGPVVGSIGVAPGAAVGGVAPGSPAEDAGITPNDRITAIDGTQVEDNDDLETALEATEGDEVTVELDGEKTVPVERSVLVTAAVDDGPTGIQTGDRIVAVDDEPVATESGFFDAVGDSERVTLTIERSDGERVEREVPIGAATQVAADGPLERAGAPAEETLVITTFDGQRVTTYDDLSRLLSETSPNDEVVVAGYLDGERVEYTVTLDEHPQSGSGFLGIVGAQGVSGFSVNDVGIQLYPAQEYLVVLGGEGESNGTTVTNSFLGKIVLVLMLPIAGILPGFLPFNFAGFTGGIENFYEVQGLLSPLGDGTVFAIANMLFWTGWINIQLGFFNCIPAFPLDGGHILRTSTEAVLSRLPINATRGMVRTVTTTVGLTMLVSFLLMVFGPTLFAG
;
A
#
# COMPACT_ATOMS: atom_id res chain seq x y z
N MET A 1 -18.47 -26.81 -17.26
CA MET A 1 -19.72 -26.53 -18.00
C MET A 1 -20.83 -26.27 -16.99
N ASP A 2 -21.11 -25.00 -16.67
CA ASP A 2 -22.44 -24.37 -16.62
C ASP A 2 -22.25 -22.91 -16.15
N TYR A 3 -21.79 -22.02 -17.04
CA TYR A 3 -21.61 -20.59 -16.74
C TYR A 3 -22.89 -19.83 -17.09
N GLY A 4 -23.87 -19.90 -16.19
CA GLY A 4 -24.99 -18.98 -16.18
C GLY A 4 -24.57 -17.67 -15.51
N SER A 5 -24.44 -16.61 -16.30
CA SER A 5 -24.36 -15.23 -15.81
C SER A 5 -25.66 -14.90 -15.06
N SER A 6 -25.64 -15.15 -13.75
CA SER A 6 -26.83 -15.06 -12.92
C SER A 6 -27.08 -13.60 -12.48
N PRO A 7 -28.36 -13.18 -12.35
CA PRO A 7 -28.73 -11.88 -11.78
C PRO A 7 -28.37 -11.72 -10.29
N PHE A 8 -27.70 -12.71 -9.68
CA PHE A 8 -27.30 -12.71 -8.28
C PHE A 8 -26.32 -11.58 -7.93
N ALA A 9 -25.45 -11.13 -8.83
CA ALA A 9 -24.50 -10.06 -8.50
C ALA A 9 -25.21 -8.72 -8.22
N PHE A 10 -26.29 -8.41 -8.96
CA PHE A 10 -27.09 -7.22 -8.72
C PHE A 10 -27.94 -7.35 -7.45
N PHE A 11 -28.53 -8.52 -7.20
CA PHE A 11 -29.31 -8.76 -5.98
C PHE A 11 -28.45 -8.83 -4.72
N ALA A 12 -27.24 -9.39 -4.79
CA ALA A 12 -26.27 -9.39 -3.69
C ALA A 12 -25.73 -7.98 -3.40
N PHE A 13 -25.52 -7.15 -4.43
CA PHE A 13 -25.21 -5.73 -4.25
C PHE A 13 -26.35 -4.98 -3.56
N VAL A 14 -27.59 -5.19 -4.00
CA VAL A 14 -28.77 -4.59 -3.35
C VAL A 14 -28.90 -5.06 -1.91
N ASP A 15 -28.75 -6.36 -1.64
CA ASP A 15 -28.91 -6.94 -0.30
C ASP A 15 -27.79 -6.48 0.65
N ALA A 16 -26.54 -6.38 0.19
CA ALA A 16 -25.42 -5.81 0.95
C ALA A 16 -25.61 -4.31 1.25
N VAL A 17 -26.21 -3.57 0.32
CA VAL A 17 -26.53 -2.14 0.49
C VAL A 17 -27.75 -1.92 1.38
N THR A 18 -28.69 -2.87 1.47
CA THR A 18 -29.94 -2.73 2.25
C THR A 18 -29.89 -3.37 3.65
N SER A 19 -28.98 -4.32 3.91
CA SER A 19 -28.90 -5.04 5.20
C SER A 19 -27.71 -4.63 6.08
N GLY A 20 -26.71 -3.92 5.55
CA GLY A 20 -25.51 -3.51 6.29
C GLY A 20 -25.57 -2.11 6.93
N PRO A 21 -24.51 -1.70 7.66
CA PRO A 21 -24.37 -0.34 8.22
C PRO A 21 -24.53 0.77 7.18
N LEU A 22 -24.13 0.50 5.94
CA LEU A 22 -24.26 1.41 4.80
C LEU A 22 -25.73 1.72 4.47
N ALA A 23 -26.66 0.78 4.68
CA ALA A 23 -28.10 1.00 4.52
C ALA A 23 -28.59 2.10 5.45
N TRP A 24 -28.19 2.04 6.72
CA TRP A 24 -28.56 3.02 7.74
C TRP A 24 -27.94 4.39 7.48
N VAL A 25 -26.71 4.45 6.96
CA VAL A 25 -26.09 5.70 6.51
C VAL A 25 -26.90 6.32 5.37
N LEU A 26 -27.28 5.53 4.35
CA LEU A 26 -28.09 6.00 3.24
C LEU A 26 -29.48 6.47 3.67
N VAL A 27 -30.14 5.73 4.56
CA VAL A 27 -31.42 6.12 5.17
C VAL A 27 -31.25 7.44 5.95
N GLY A 28 -30.19 7.57 6.74
CA GLY A 28 -29.86 8.79 7.47
C GLY A 28 -29.67 10.00 6.54
N ILE A 29 -28.90 9.84 5.45
CA ILE A 29 -28.73 10.85 4.41
C ILE A 29 -30.08 11.19 3.76
N GLY A 30 -30.92 10.18 3.49
CA GLY A 30 -32.25 10.36 2.92
C GLY A 30 -33.19 11.16 3.82
N ILE A 31 -33.23 10.84 5.12
CA ILE A 31 -34.02 11.57 6.13
C ILE A 31 -33.51 13.01 6.27
N TYR A 32 -32.20 13.18 6.39
CA TYR A 32 -31.56 14.48 6.44
C TYR A 32 -31.95 15.32 5.21
N TRP A 33 -31.86 14.73 4.02
CA TRP A 33 -32.17 15.41 2.77
C TRP A 33 -33.65 15.79 2.68
N LEU A 34 -34.55 14.90 3.11
CA LEU A 34 -35.97 15.19 3.21
C LEU A 34 -36.26 16.36 4.16
N ALA A 35 -35.57 16.43 5.30
CA ALA A 35 -35.67 17.57 6.21
C ALA A 35 -35.21 18.89 5.55
N ILE A 36 -34.09 18.87 4.82
CA ILE A 36 -33.62 20.03 4.04
C ILE A 36 -34.64 20.46 2.98
N LEU A 37 -35.24 19.51 2.26
CA LEU A 37 -36.27 19.81 1.27
C LEU A 37 -37.50 20.48 1.91
N VAL A 38 -37.94 20.00 3.08
CA VAL A 38 -39.03 20.61 3.84
C VAL A 38 -38.66 22.03 4.30
N LEU A 39 -37.45 22.24 4.80
CA LEU A 39 -36.96 23.58 5.19
C LEU A 39 -36.90 24.53 4.00
N LYS A 40 -36.43 24.05 2.85
CA LYS A 40 -36.39 24.81 1.60
C LYS A 40 -37.80 25.19 1.13
N GLN A 41 -38.73 24.24 1.15
CA GLN A 41 -40.12 24.48 0.74
C GLN A 41 -40.81 25.52 1.65
N ARG A 42 -40.43 25.58 2.93
CA ARG A 42 -40.93 26.55 3.90
C ARG A 42 -40.17 27.89 3.91
N ASP A 43 -39.21 28.08 3.00
CA ASP A 43 -38.35 29.28 2.93
C ASP A 43 -37.62 29.59 4.26
N LEU A 44 -37.28 28.53 5.00
CA LEU A 44 -36.57 28.62 6.29
C LEU A 44 -35.05 28.51 6.13
N LEU A 45 -34.56 28.22 4.92
CA LEU A 45 -33.13 28.16 4.65
C LEU A 45 -32.56 29.57 4.48
N PRO A 46 -31.45 29.90 5.15
CA PRO A 46 -30.80 31.20 4.98
C PRO A 46 -30.38 31.43 3.53
N SER A 47 -30.37 32.69 3.08
CA SER A 47 -30.04 33.06 1.69
C SER A 47 -28.62 32.72 1.24
N TYR A 48 -27.73 32.37 2.18
CA TYR A 48 -26.38 31.90 1.90
C TYR A 48 -26.28 30.37 1.75
N VAL A 49 -27.37 29.63 1.94
CA VAL A 49 -27.43 28.17 1.79
C VAL A 49 -28.13 27.83 0.48
N GLY A 50 -27.37 27.32 -0.49
CA GLY A 50 -27.88 26.73 -1.72
C GLY A 50 -28.07 25.22 -1.59
N THR A 51 -28.89 24.64 -2.46
CA THR A 51 -29.15 23.20 -2.48
C THR A 51 -29.09 22.68 -3.92
N GLN A 52 -28.26 21.66 -4.20
CA GLN A 52 -28.19 21.00 -5.51
C GLN A 52 -28.15 19.48 -5.31
N GLY A 53 -29.27 18.79 -5.56
CA GLY A 53 -29.40 17.39 -5.14
C GLY A 53 -29.06 17.24 -3.64
N PRO A 54 -28.52 16.11 -3.16
CA PRO A 54 -28.22 15.89 -1.74
C PRO A 54 -27.09 16.78 -1.17
N ILE A 55 -26.57 17.75 -1.93
CA ILE A 55 -25.45 18.62 -1.57
C ILE A 55 -25.98 20.00 -1.15
N LEU A 56 -25.55 20.45 0.03
CA LEU A 56 -25.70 21.83 0.47
C LEU A 56 -24.49 22.65 0.07
N THR A 57 -24.70 23.86 -0.43
CA THR A 57 -23.62 24.81 -0.71
C THR A 57 -23.73 26.00 0.22
N ILE A 58 -22.67 26.30 0.96
CA ILE A 58 -22.63 27.43 1.88
C ILE A 58 -21.81 28.54 1.20
N HIS A 59 -22.49 29.61 0.82
CA HIS A 59 -21.92 30.72 0.06
C HIS A 59 -21.44 31.84 0.99
N THR A 60 -20.26 32.38 0.72
CA THR A 60 -19.69 33.50 1.44
C THR A 60 -18.96 34.47 0.51
N LYS A 61 -18.97 35.74 0.90
CA LYS A 61 -18.13 36.79 0.28
C LYS A 61 -16.96 37.19 1.17
N ARG A 62 -16.88 36.66 2.40
CA ARG A 62 -15.97 37.11 3.47
C ARG A 62 -14.48 36.79 3.22
N GLY A 63 -14.14 36.01 2.19
CA GLY A 63 -12.76 35.73 1.79
C GLY A 63 -12.16 36.67 0.73
N ARG A 64 -12.96 37.52 0.07
CA ARG A 64 -12.48 38.32 -1.08
C ARG A 64 -11.41 39.34 -0.71
N ALA A 65 -11.57 40.01 0.43
CA ALA A 65 -10.62 41.02 0.89
C ALA A 65 -9.27 40.39 1.27
N PHE A 66 -9.31 39.18 1.81
CA PHE A 66 -8.11 38.39 2.08
C PHE A 66 -7.40 38.01 0.77
N LEU A 67 -8.14 37.52 -0.22
CA LEU A 67 -7.57 37.22 -1.55
C LEU A 67 -7.03 38.47 -2.25
N ASP A 68 -7.68 39.64 -2.12
CA ASP A 68 -7.17 40.91 -2.65
C ASP A 68 -5.82 41.30 -2.04
N TRP A 69 -5.71 41.14 -0.72
CA TRP A 69 -4.47 41.38 -0.02
C TRP A 69 -3.39 40.38 -0.44
N LEU A 70 -3.73 39.10 -0.51
CA LEU A 70 -2.81 38.03 -0.88
C LEU A 70 -2.36 38.14 -2.34
N ALA A 71 -3.22 38.64 -3.25
CA ALA A 71 -2.93 38.81 -4.68
C ALA A 71 -2.02 40.01 -5.01
N ARG A 72 -1.71 40.89 -4.04
CA ARG A 72 -0.88 42.10 -4.24
C ARG A 72 0.45 41.84 -4.96
N PRO A 73 1.25 40.81 -4.63
CA PRO A 73 2.48 40.50 -5.37
C PRO A 73 2.17 39.76 -6.68
N LYS A 74 1.43 40.39 -7.60
CA LYS A 74 0.96 39.80 -8.87
C LYS A 74 2.08 39.12 -9.68
N ARG A 75 3.29 39.70 -9.69
CA ARG A 75 4.44 39.13 -10.43
C ARG A 75 4.87 37.77 -9.87
N PHE A 76 4.89 37.63 -8.55
CA PHE A 76 5.24 36.38 -7.88
C PHE A 76 4.21 35.30 -8.22
N TRP A 77 2.91 35.60 -8.04
CA TRP A 77 1.85 34.63 -8.32
C TRP A 77 1.77 34.21 -9.78
N ARG A 78 2.04 35.12 -10.73
CA ARG A 78 2.14 34.76 -12.15
C ARG A 78 3.34 33.83 -12.42
N ALA A 79 4.49 34.09 -11.81
CA ALA A 79 5.66 33.22 -11.95
C ALA A 79 5.39 31.83 -11.36
N TRP A 80 4.82 31.79 -10.15
CA TRP A 80 4.40 30.57 -9.48
C TRP A 80 3.44 29.74 -10.33
N ALA A 81 2.36 30.37 -10.83
CA ALA A 81 1.39 29.67 -11.67
C ALA A 81 1.99 29.24 -13.02
N ASN A 82 2.96 29.96 -13.59
CA ASN A 82 3.64 29.50 -14.81
C ASN A 82 4.49 28.24 -14.57
N VAL A 83 5.19 28.15 -13.44
CA VAL A 83 5.88 26.90 -13.01
C VAL A 83 4.85 25.78 -12.87
N GLY A 84 3.74 26.09 -12.21
CA GLY A 84 2.57 25.23 -12.07
C GLY A 84 2.03 24.65 -13.37
N VAL A 85 1.83 25.49 -14.39
CA VAL A 85 1.41 25.05 -15.73
C VAL A 85 2.40 24.04 -16.31
N GLY A 86 3.71 24.29 -16.17
CA GLY A 86 4.74 23.36 -16.62
C GLY A 86 4.64 22.00 -15.92
N ILE A 87 4.53 22.00 -14.59
CA ILE A 87 4.37 20.77 -13.79
C ILE A 87 3.11 20.02 -14.20
N ALA A 88 1.96 20.70 -14.29
CA ALA A 88 0.69 20.09 -14.66
C ALA A 88 0.75 19.43 -16.05
N LEU A 89 1.44 20.04 -17.02
CA LEU A 89 1.62 19.44 -18.36
C LEU A 89 2.51 18.19 -18.31
N VAL A 90 3.62 18.22 -17.57
CA VAL A 90 4.51 17.06 -17.41
C VAL A 90 3.76 15.91 -16.74
N VAL A 91 3.06 16.21 -15.64
CA VAL A 91 2.25 15.23 -14.91
C VAL A 91 1.15 14.65 -15.80
N MET A 92 0.44 15.50 -16.55
CA MET A 92 -0.62 15.05 -17.46
C MET A 92 -0.10 14.10 -18.54
N VAL A 93 1.07 14.40 -19.13
CA VAL A 93 1.71 13.49 -20.11
C VAL A 93 2.15 12.19 -19.43
N GLY A 94 2.75 12.27 -18.24
CA GLY A 94 3.13 11.10 -17.46
C GLY A 94 1.94 10.19 -17.14
N MET A 95 0.83 10.77 -16.67
CA MET A 95 -0.41 10.05 -16.40
C MET A 95 -1.01 9.43 -17.65
N PHE A 96 -0.95 10.12 -18.80
CA PHE A 96 -1.40 9.55 -20.07
C PHE A 96 -0.60 8.29 -20.42
N VAL A 97 0.73 8.36 -20.33
CA VAL A 97 1.61 7.20 -20.61
C VAL A 97 1.34 6.08 -19.60
N PHE A 98 1.32 6.40 -18.31
CA PHE A 98 1.07 5.44 -17.23
C PHE A 98 -0.27 4.70 -17.40
N LEU A 99 -1.37 5.43 -17.61
CA LEU A 99 -2.67 4.80 -17.79
C LEU A 99 -2.70 3.95 -19.06
N LEU A 100 -2.07 4.40 -20.14
CA LEU A 100 -2.00 3.63 -21.38
C LEU A 100 -1.20 2.33 -21.19
N THR A 101 -0.05 2.39 -20.52
CA THR A 101 0.75 1.20 -20.23
C THR A 101 0.03 0.26 -19.26
N ALA A 102 -0.58 0.78 -18.19
CA ALA A 102 -1.32 0.00 -17.22
C ALA A 102 -2.55 -0.69 -17.87
N ALA A 103 -3.23 0.00 -18.79
CA ALA A 103 -4.32 -0.59 -19.57
C ALA A 103 -3.83 -1.75 -20.46
N ILE A 104 -2.67 -1.61 -21.10
CA ILE A 104 -2.09 -2.67 -21.94
C ILE A 104 -1.65 -3.86 -21.09
N SER A 105 -0.95 -3.61 -19.98
CA SER A 105 -0.54 -4.65 -19.03
C SER A 105 -1.75 -5.40 -18.46
N SER A 106 -2.84 -4.68 -18.19
CA SER A 106 -4.09 -5.27 -17.71
C SER A 106 -4.75 -6.24 -18.70
N LEU A 107 -4.42 -6.19 -19.99
CA LEU A 107 -4.89 -7.17 -20.98
C LEU A 107 -4.12 -8.50 -20.91
N GLN A 108 -2.99 -8.51 -20.21
CA GLN A 108 -2.12 -9.68 -20.06
C GLN A 108 -2.31 -10.38 -18.70
N THR A 109 -3.00 -9.74 -17.76
CA THR A 109 -3.31 -10.28 -16.44
C THR A 109 -4.71 -10.91 -16.43
N THR A 110 -4.81 -12.19 -16.12
CA THR A 110 -6.09 -12.93 -16.07
C THR A 110 -6.73 -12.94 -14.68
N GLU A 111 -5.96 -12.70 -13.62
CA GLU A 111 -6.46 -12.70 -12.25
C GLU A 111 -6.60 -11.27 -11.71
N PRO A 112 -7.79 -10.89 -11.20
CA PRO A 112 -7.97 -9.60 -10.55
C PRO A 112 -7.21 -9.56 -9.22
N THR A 113 -6.39 -8.53 -9.04
CA THR A 113 -5.69 -8.27 -7.77
C THR A 113 -6.66 -7.74 -6.70
N SER A 114 -6.30 -7.85 -5.42
CA SER A 114 -7.07 -7.29 -4.29
C SER A 114 -7.36 -5.79 -4.45
N VAL A 115 -6.45 -5.04 -5.08
CA VAL A 115 -6.59 -3.60 -5.39
C VAL A 115 -7.74 -3.33 -6.37
N GLN A 116 -7.95 -4.22 -7.34
CA GLN A 116 -8.94 -4.06 -8.40
C GLN A 116 -10.37 -4.41 -7.94
N GLN A 117 -10.53 -4.91 -6.70
CA GLN A 117 -11.85 -5.17 -6.15
C GLN A 117 -12.67 -3.88 -6.02
N PRO A 118 -13.97 -3.87 -6.38
CA PRO A 118 -14.79 -2.66 -6.37
C PRO A 118 -14.81 -1.88 -5.05
N ARG A 119 -14.73 -2.58 -3.91
CA ARG A 119 -14.68 -1.96 -2.57
C ARG A 119 -13.39 -1.15 -2.34
N ASN A 120 -12.28 -1.60 -2.94
CA ASN A 120 -10.95 -1.02 -2.76
C ASN A 120 -10.66 0.14 -3.71
N ILE A 121 -11.49 0.33 -4.74
CA ILE A 121 -11.46 1.53 -5.61
C ILE A 121 -11.93 2.77 -4.85
N LEU A 122 -12.90 2.61 -3.95
CA LEU A 122 -13.42 3.72 -3.15
C LEU A 122 -12.52 3.96 -1.94
N VAL A 123 -12.01 5.18 -1.82
CA VAL A 123 -11.17 5.63 -0.69
C VAL A 123 -12.07 5.98 0.51
N ILE A 124 -12.76 4.98 1.05
CA ILE A 124 -13.65 5.13 2.21
C ILE A 124 -13.07 4.32 3.38
N PRO A 125 -12.56 4.98 4.44
CA PRO A 125 -12.05 4.29 5.61
C PRO A 125 -13.07 3.32 6.21
N GLY A 126 -12.61 2.12 6.58
CA GLY A 126 -13.44 1.03 7.12
C GLY A 126 -14.30 0.26 6.12
N VAL A 127 -14.40 0.73 4.87
CA VAL A 127 -14.99 -0.03 3.75
C VAL A 127 -13.91 -0.57 2.82
N ASN A 128 -12.83 0.21 2.68
CA ASN A 128 -11.61 -0.13 1.97
C ASN A 128 -10.69 -0.98 2.87
N ASP A 129 -10.15 -2.08 2.34
CA ASP A 129 -9.34 -3.03 3.11
C ASP A 129 -7.98 -2.44 3.55
N PHE A 130 -7.57 -1.30 2.97
CA PHE A 130 -6.28 -0.65 3.20
C PHE A 130 -6.37 0.54 4.17
N LEU A 131 -7.57 1.02 4.48
CA LEU A 131 -7.79 2.25 5.24
C LEU A 131 -8.56 1.97 6.54
N PRO A 132 -7.87 1.90 7.69
CA PRO A 132 -8.54 1.72 8.97
C PRO A 132 -9.37 2.96 9.33
N LEU A 133 -10.45 2.77 10.08
CA LEU A 133 -11.30 3.86 10.56
C LEU A 133 -10.53 4.88 11.41
N SER A 134 -9.49 4.44 12.11
CA SER A 134 -8.61 5.29 12.92
C SER A 134 -7.87 6.36 12.10
N ALA A 135 -7.65 6.15 10.79
CA ALA A 135 -7.02 7.13 9.90
C ALA A 135 -7.97 8.27 9.48
N THR A 136 -9.29 8.11 9.69
CA THR A 136 -10.33 9.04 9.22
C THR A 136 -10.09 10.51 9.60
N PRO A 137 -9.70 10.86 10.85
CA PRO A 137 -9.48 12.26 11.22
C PRO A 137 -8.39 12.94 10.38
N GLY A 138 -7.29 12.24 10.11
CA GLY A 138 -6.21 12.72 9.26
C GLY A 138 -6.65 12.90 7.82
N ILE A 139 -7.37 11.93 7.26
CA ILE A 139 -7.91 11.98 5.89
C ILE A 139 -8.86 13.16 5.72
N VAL A 140 -9.83 13.33 6.63
CA VAL A 140 -10.80 14.44 6.58
C VAL A 140 -10.10 15.79 6.69
N PHE A 141 -9.10 15.90 7.58
CA PHE A 141 -8.29 17.11 7.71
C PHE A 141 -7.51 17.42 6.42
N GLY A 142 -6.81 16.42 5.87
CA GLY A 142 -6.04 16.56 4.63
C GLY A 142 -6.91 16.93 3.43
N LEU A 143 -8.10 16.34 3.33
CA LEU A 143 -9.11 16.67 2.32
C LEU A 143 -9.60 18.11 2.46
N LEU A 144 -9.93 18.56 3.68
CA LEU A 144 -10.37 19.93 3.92
C LEU A 144 -9.28 20.94 3.54
N VAL A 145 -8.04 20.70 3.97
CA VAL A 145 -6.90 21.54 3.59
C VAL A 145 -6.75 21.56 2.08
N GLY A 146 -6.79 20.40 1.43
CA GLY A 146 -6.60 20.29 -0.01
C GLY A 146 -7.69 21.00 -0.81
N LEU A 147 -8.95 20.82 -0.46
CA LEU A 147 -10.07 21.51 -1.11
C LEU A 147 -9.97 23.03 -0.95
N VAL A 148 -9.71 23.52 0.27
CA VAL A 148 -9.60 24.96 0.55
C VAL A 148 -8.44 25.58 -0.21
N VAL A 149 -7.29 24.91 -0.25
CA VAL A 149 -6.08 25.43 -0.92
C VAL A 149 -6.21 25.35 -2.43
N HIS A 150 -6.83 24.29 -2.96
CA HIS A 150 -7.11 24.13 -4.39
C HIS A 150 -7.99 25.27 -4.91
N GLU A 151 -9.17 25.41 -4.32
CA GLU A 151 -10.18 26.40 -4.72
C GLU A 151 -9.71 27.83 -4.39
N GLY A 152 -9.06 28.00 -3.24
CA GLY A 152 -8.38 29.23 -2.88
C GLY A 152 -7.31 29.64 -3.90
N GLY A 153 -6.64 28.67 -4.54
CA GLY A 153 -5.71 28.88 -5.64
C GLY A 153 -6.37 29.48 -6.87
N HIS A 154 -7.49 28.92 -7.33
CA HIS A 154 -8.27 29.51 -8.41
C HIS A 154 -8.73 30.92 -8.06
N GLY A 155 -9.26 31.14 -6.86
CA GLY A 155 -9.70 32.46 -6.40
C GLY A 155 -8.57 33.48 -6.33
N LEU A 156 -7.40 33.07 -5.84
CA LEU A 156 -6.21 33.91 -5.81
C LEU A 156 -5.79 34.34 -7.21
N LEU A 157 -5.73 33.39 -8.15
CA LEU A 157 -5.32 33.71 -9.53
C LEU A 157 -6.38 34.47 -10.31
N CYS A 158 -7.67 34.31 -9.99
CA CYS A 158 -8.71 35.21 -10.50
C CYS A 158 -8.35 36.67 -10.15
N ARG A 159 -8.01 36.95 -8.90
CA ARG A 159 -7.62 38.32 -8.48
C ARG A 159 -6.32 38.81 -9.11
N VAL A 160 -5.35 37.93 -9.33
CA VAL A 160 -4.08 38.27 -9.99
C VAL A 160 -4.26 38.61 -11.47
N GLU A 161 -5.21 37.96 -12.14
CA GLU A 161 -5.57 38.16 -13.55
C GLU A 161 -6.76 39.12 -13.74
N ASP A 162 -7.16 39.82 -12.67
CA ASP A 162 -8.22 40.84 -12.68
C ASP A 162 -9.62 40.30 -13.06
N ILE A 163 -9.90 39.05 -12.69
CA ILE A 163 -11.20 38.37 -12.78
C ILE A 163 -11.91 38.46 -11.42
N ASN A 164 -13.14 38.96 -11.42
CA ASN A 164 -13.97 39.06 -10.24
C ASN A 164 -14.54 37.71 -9.81
N ILE A 165 -14.75 37.54 -8.51
CA ILE A 165 -15.34 36.34 -7.91
C ILE A 165 -16.79 36.66 -7.53
N LYS A 166 -17.76 35.90 -8.05
CA LYS A 166 -19.19 36.04 -7.75
C LYS A 166 -19.58 35.46 -6.41
N SER A 167 -19.02 34.32 -6.06
CA SER A 167 -19.27 33.63 -4.79
C SER A 167 -18.10 32.67 -4.49
N MET A 168 -17.96 32.28 -3.23
CA MET A 168 -17.06 31.21 -2.81
C MET A 168 -17.74 30.44 -1.69
N GLY A 169 -17.37 29.19 -1.46
CA GLY A 169 -18.04 28.41 -0.43
C GLY A 169 -17.52 27.01 -0.23
N VAL A 170 -18.29 26.26 0.57
CA VAL A 170 -18.08 24.85 0.85
C VAL A 170 -19.33 24.08 0.43
N ALA A 171 -19.12 22.98 -0.26
CA ALA A 171 -20.13 21.97 -0.57
C ALA A 171 -20.12 20.90 0.51
N MET A 172 -21.29 20.61 1.08
CA MET A 172 -21.49 19.68 2.18
C MET A 172 -22.43 18.56 1.76
N LEU A 173 -22.04 17.31 1.98
CA LEU A 173 -22.95 16.16 1.97
C LEU A 173 -23.33 15.88 3.42
N ALA A 174 -24.57 16.19 3.79
CA ALA A 174 -24.99 16.24 5.18
C ALA A 174 -24.08 17.15 6.03
N ILE A 175 -23.30 16.56 6.93
CA ILE A 175 -22.33 17.26 7.79
C ILE A 175 -20.89 17.18 7.28
N LEU A 176 -20.64 16.41 6.21
CA LEU A 176 -19.29 16.17 5.68
C LEU A 176 -18.97 17.19 4.58
N PRO A 177 -17.86 17.94 4.69
CA PRO A 177 -17.39 18.77 3.59
C PRO A 177 -16.91 17.88 2.45
N VAL A 178 -17.62 17.94 1.32
CA VAL A 178 -17.30 17.14 0.12
C VAL A 178 -16.64 17.96 -0.97
N GLY A 179 -16.64 19.29 -0.84
CA GLY A 179 -15.98 20.18 -1.79
C GLY A 179 -15.82 21.60 -1.24
N ALA A 180 -14.89 22.36 -1.79
CA ALA A 180 -14.94 23.82 -1.75
C ALA A 180 -15.25 24.32 -3.17
N PHE A 181 -15.60 25.59 -3.33
CA PHE A 181 -15.71 26.18 -4.66
C PHE A 181 -15.38 27.66 -4.66
N VAL A 182 -14.81 28.13 -5.77
CA VAL A 182 -14.74 29.55 -6.12
C VAL A 182 -15.41 29.77 -7.47
N GLU A 183 -16.39 30.67 -7.51
CA GLU A 183 -17.14 30.99 -8.71
C GLU A 183 -16.61 32.30 -9.34
N PRO A 184 -15.82 32.24 -10.43
CA PRO A 184 -15.40 33.42 -11.18
C PRO A 184 -16.56 34.04 -11.96
N ASP A 185 -16.44 35.32 -12.31
CA ASP A 185 -17.33 35.93 -13.30
C ASP A 185 -17.03 35.37 -14.70
N GLU A 186 -17.99 34.61 -15.23
CA GLU A 186 -17.86 33.93 -16.53
C GLU A 186 -17.46 34.89 -17.67
N LYS A 187 -18.01 36.11 -17.72
CA LYS A 187 -17.72 37.03 -18.83
C LYS A 187 -16.27 37.50 -18.76
N GLU A 188 -15.85 37.93 -17.57
CA GLU A 188 -14.47 38.37 -17.34
C GLU A 188 -13.47 37.22 -17.53
N GLN A 189 -13.83 36.00 -17.12
CA GLN A 189 -13.04 34.80 -17.37
C GLN A 189 -12.86 34.53 -18.87
N TYR A 190 -13.93 34.64 -19.67
CA TYR A 190 -13.86 34.47 -21.13
C TYR A 190 -13.06 35.57 -21.83
N GLU A 191 -13.10 36.80 -21.32
CA GLU A 191 -12.35 37.95 -21.83
C GLU A 191 -10.87 37.94 -21.42
N ALA A 192 -10.53 37.24 -20.34
CA ALA A 192 -9.16 37.12 -19.86
C ALA A 192 -8.23 36.49 -20.91
N SER A 193 -6.95 36.89 -20.88
CA SER A 193 -5.95 36.34 -21.79
C SER A 193 -5.84 34.82 -21.63
N ARG A 194 -5.54 34.10 -22.74
CA ARG A 194 -5.37 32.64 -22.72
C ARG A 194 -4.39 32.18 -21.64
N GLY A 195 -3.26 32.86 -21.50
CA GLY A 195 -2.27 32.57 -20.46
C GLY A 195 -2.79 32.85 -19.04
N GLY A 196 -3.64 33.87 -18.86
CA GLY A 196 -4.32 34.14 -17.59
C GLY A 196 -5.29 33.02 -17.23
N GLN A 197 -6.10 32.55 -18.18
CA GLN A 197 -6.99 31.40 -18.00
C GLN A 197 -6.18 30.13 -17.65
N THR A 198 -5.14 29.81 -18.41
CA THR A 198 -4.30 28.62 -18.15
C THR A 198 -3.65 28.67 -16.77
N ARG A 199 -3.12 29.84 -16.34
CA ARG A 199 -2.58 30.02 -14.99
C ARG A 199 -3.63 29.85 -13.91
N MET A 200 -4.85 30.37 -14.13
CA MET A 200 -5.95 30.24 -13.19
C MET A 200 -6.34 28.78 -12.99
N PHE A 201 -6.49 27.99 -14.06
CA PHE A 201 -6.80 26.55 -13.96
C PHE A 201 -5.63 25.74 -13.38
N ALA A 202 -4.38 26.09 -13.70
CA ALA A 202 -3.23 25.40 -13.09
C ALA A 202 -3.03 25.74 -11.60
N ALA A 203 -3.60 26.84 -11.10
CA ALA A 203 -3.37 27.33 -9.74
C ALA A 203 -3.77 26.34 -8.66
N GLY A 204 -4.92 25.67 -8.81
CA GLY A 204 -5.41 24.67 -7.86
C GLY A 204 -4.40 23.53 -7.73
N VAL A 205 -4.14 22.83 -8.85
CA VAL A 205 -3.12 21.77 -8.97
C VAL A 205 -1.77 22.17 -8.37
N THR A 206 -1.27 23.36 -8.70
CA THR A 206 0.04 23.82 -8.24
C THR A 206 0.09 23.98 -6.72
N ASN A 207 -0.97 24.53 -6.14
CA ASN A 207 -1.04 24.75 -4.71
C ASN A 207 -1.17 23.43 -3.94
N ASN A 208 -1.89 22.44 -4.47
CA ASN A 208 -1.91 21.10 -3.88
C ASN A 208 -0.50 20.49 -3.83
N PHE A 209 0.26 20.53 -4.93
CA PHE A 209 1.64 20.03 -4.91
C PHE A 209 2.53 20.80 -3.92
N ALA A 210 2.33 22.11 -3.76
CA ALA A 210 3.08 22.87 -2.74
C ALA A 210 2.71 22.47 -1.31
N VAL A 211 1.41 22.26 -1.03
CA VAL A 211 0.98 21.73 0.27
C VAL A 211 1.60 20.37 0.51
N THR A 212 1.63 19.48 -0.49
CA THR A 212 2.32 18.19 -0.38
C THR A 212 3.79 18.35 -0.01
N ILE A 213 4.52 19.21 -0.71
CA ILE A 213 5.94 19.45 -0.44
C ILE A 213 6.14 19.96 0.99
N VAL A 214 5.34 20.93 1.44
CA VAL A 214 5.44 21.48 2.80
C VAL A 214 5.06 20.43 3.86
N ALA A 215 3.96 19.71 3.65
CA ALA A 215 3.48 18.70 4.58
C ALA A 215 4.52 17.59 4.76
N PHE A 216 5.09 17.08 3.68
CA PHE A 216 6.12 16.04 3.75
C PHE A 216 7.48 16.57 4.20
N ALA A 217 7.86 17.81 3.91
CA ALA A 217 9.06 18.40 4.49
C ALA A 217 8.99 18.52 6.02
N LEU A 218 7.80 18.88 6.55
CA LEU A 218 7.56 18.91 7.99
C LEU A 218 7.47 17.50 8.59
N LEU A 219 6.85 16.56 7.87
CA LEU A 219 6.75 15.17 8.30
C LEU A 219 8.14 14.53 8.38
N PHE A 220 8.89 14.50 7.28
CA PHE A 220 10.17 13.80 7.17
C PHE A 220 11.27 14.45 8.00
N GLY A 221 11.18 15.77 8.23
CA GLY A 221 12.16 16.50 9.02
C GLY A 221 11.85 16.41 10.52
N PRO A 222 11.31 17.48 11.13
CA PRO A 222 11.21 17.59 12.57
C PRO A 222 10.25 16.58 13.23
N VAL A 223 9.23 16.09 12.52
CA VAL A 223 8.21 15.21 13.12
C VAL A 223 8.69 13.77 13.19
N VAL A 224 9.03 13.14 12.07
CA VAL A 224 9.54 11.76 12.06
C VAL A 224 10.90 11.68 12.74
N GLY A 225 11.75 12.70 12.64
CA GLY A 225 13.00 12.77 13.40
C GLY A 225 12.82 12.89 14.92
N SER A 226 11.59 12.99 15.42
CA SER A 226 11.25 12.93 16.85
C SER A 226 10.54 11.63 17.24
N ILE A 227 10.42 10.66 16.34
CA ILE A 227 9.75 9.37 16.59
C ILE A 227 10.81 8.28 16.52
N GLY A 228 10.89 7.45 17.55
CA GLY A 228 11.70 6.24 17.61
C GLY A 228 10.83 4.99 17.66
N VAL A 229 11.43 3.82 17.45
CA VAL A 229 10.79 2.53 17.75
C VAL A 229 10.75 2.38 19.27
N ALA A 230 9.60 2.01 19.82
CA ALA A 230 9.46 1.74 21.24
C ALA A 230 10.13 0.39 21.58
N PRO A 231 10.81 0.24 22.72
CA PRO A 231 11.43 -1.02 23.13
C PRO A 231 10.44 -2.19 23.18
N GLY A 232 10.84 -3.30 22.58
CA GLY A 232 10.06 -4.53 22.47
C GLY A 232 9.79 -4.94 21.04
N ALA A 233 9.40 -6.20 20.86
CA ALA A 233 9.06 -6.75 19.57
C ALA A 233 7.59 -6.48 19.22
N ALA A 234 7.36 -5.90 18.06
CA ALA A 234 6.05 -5.43 17.64
C ALA A 234 5.25 -6.56 16.97
N VAL A 235 4.07 -6.91 17.50
CA VAL A 235 3.23 -7.97 16.93
C VAL A 235 2.35 -7.39 15.81
N GLY A 236 2.75 -7.60 14.55
CA GLY A 236 2.01 -7.14 13.38
C GLY A 236 0.84 -8.04 12.98
N GLY A 237 1.00 -9.35 13.17
CA GLY A 237 -0.01 -10.36 12.84
C GLY A 237 0.06 -11.55 13.79
N VAL A 238 -1.06 -12.28 13.89
CA VAL A 238 -1.18 -13.51 14.67
C VAL A 238 -1.86 -14.55 13.80
N ALA A 239 -1.24 -15.72 13.67
CA ALA A 239 -1.76 -16.81 12.85
C ALA A 239 -2.99 -17.46 13.52
N PRO A 240 -4.08 -17.77 12.78
CA PRO A 240 -5.23 -18.48 13.34
C PRO A 240 -4.85 -19.86 13.87
N GLY A 241 -5.37 -20.24 15.03
CA GLY A 241 -5.09 -21.50 15.72
C GLY A 241 -3.67 -21.61 16.29
N SER A 242 -2.95 -20.50 16.38
CA SER A 242 -1.59 -20.47 16.92
C SER A 242 -1.57 -20.40 18.45
N PRO A 243 -0.45 -20.81 19.08
CA PRO A 243 -0.17 -20.56 20.50
C PRO A 243 -0.40 -19.11 20.95
N ALA A 244 -0.03 -18.15 20.11
CA ALA A 244 -0.24 -16.73 20.37
C ALA A 244 -1.74 -16.36 20.39
N GLU A 245 -2.53 -16.85 19.44
CA GLU A 245 -3.99 -16.63 19.45
C GLU A 245 -4.63 -17.27 20.69
N ASP A 246 -4.24 -18.50 21.03
CA ASP A 246 -4.73 -19.25 22.19
C ASP A 246 -4.42 -18.53 23.51
N ALA A 247 -3.24 -17.90 23.61
CA ALA A 247 -2.83 -17.06 24.75
C ALA A 247 -3.49 -15.66 24.76
N GLY A 248 -4.23 -15.32 23.71
CA GLY A 248 -4.90 -14.03 23.55
C GLY A 248 -3.94 -12.87 23.27
N ILE A 249 -2.83 -13.15 22.58
CA ILE A 249 -1.98 -12.14 21.94
C ILE A 249 -2.72 -11.68 20.68
N THR A 250 -2.73 -10.37 20.44
CA THR A 250 -3.42 -9.77 19.30
C THR A 250 -2.50 -8.84 18.50
N PRO A 251 -2.80 -8.56 17.22
CA PRO A 251 -2.08 -7.52 16.49
C PRO A 251 -2.11 -6.19 17.25
N ASN A 252 -1.01 -5.44 17.20
CA ASN A 252 -0.72 -4.21 17.95
C ASN A 252 -0.18 -4.38 19.37
N ASP A 253 -0.10 -5.60 19.89
CA ASP A 253 0.62 -5.86 21.15
C ASP A 253 2.14 -5.70 20.94
N ARG A 254 2.86 -5.30 21.99
CA ARG A 254 4.32 -5.21 22.01
C ARG A 254 4.88 -6.19 23.04
N ILE A 255 5.68 -7.16 22.61
CA ILE A 255 6.33 -8.11 23.51
C ILE A 255 7.56 -7.44 24.12
N THR A 256 7.58 -7.33 25.44
CA THR A 256 8.59 -6.59 26.22
C THR A 256 9.51 -7.51 27.03
N ALA A 257 9.07 -8.74 27.30
CA ALA A 257 9.91 -9.78 27.91
C ALA A 257 9.43 -11.19 27.57
N ILE A 258 10.37 -12.14 27.55
CA ILE A 258 10.14 -13.59 27.50
C ILE A 258 10.82 -14.24 28.70
N ASP A 259 10.07 -14.97 29.53
CA ASP A 259 10.57 -15.62 30.76
C ASP A 259 11.37 -14.69 31.69
N GLY A 260 11.00 -13.41 31.71
CA GLY A 260 11.66 -12.36 32.48
C GLY A 260 12.94 -11.79 31.85
N THR A 261 13.35 -12.28 30.67
CA THR A 261 14.39 -11.68 29.83
C THR A 261 13.78 -10.54 29.03
N GLN A 262 14.32 -9.33 29.19
CA GLN A 262 13.85 -8.15 28.45
C GLN A 262 14.13 -8.29 26.96
N VAL A 263 13.19 -7.82 26.15
CA VAL A 263 13.25 -7.79 24.70
C VAL A 263 13.26 -6.32 24.29
N GLU A 264 14.30 -5.86 23.61
CA GLU A 264 14.39 -4.45 23.15
C GLU A 264 13.91 -4.30 21.71
N ASP A 265 14.00 -5.34 20.89
CA ASP A 265 13.58 -5.33 19.48
C ASP A 265 13.16 -6.73 18.98
N ASN A 266 12.90 -6.84 17.67
CA ASN A 266 12.47 -8.08 17.05
C ASN A 266 13.56 -9.17 17.05
N ASP A 267 14.83 -8.79 16.92
CA ASP A 267 15.96 -9.73 16.84
C ASP A 267 16.26 -10.31 18.25
N ASP A 268 16.10 -9.47 19.28
CA ASP A 268 16.18 -9.88 20.68
C ASP A 268 15.08 -10.90 21.04
N LEU A 269 13.88 -10.74 20.49
CA LEU A 269 12.79 -11.70 20.73
C LEU A 269 13.12 -13.07 20.14
N GLU A 270 13.57 -13.11 18.90
CA GLU A 270 13.96 -14.34 18.22
C GLU A 270 15.05 -15.06 19.02
N THR A 271 16.10 -14.33 19.40
CA THR A 271 17.19 -14.85 20.25
C THR A 271 16.68 -15.38 21.60
N ALA A 272 15.73 -14.68 22.24
CA ALA A 272 15.17 -15.10 23.53
C ALA A 272 14.30 -16.36 23.42
N LEU A 273 13.53 -16.50 22.34
CA LEU A 273 12.70 -17.69 22.08
C LEU A 273 13.55 -18.92 21.73
N GLU A 274 14.65 -18.74 20.98
CA GLU A 274 15.61 -19.80 20.66
C GLU A 274 16.34 -20.31 21.91
N ALA A 275 16.70 -19.41 22.83
CA ALA A 275 17.39 -19.76 24.07
C ALA A 275 16.49 -20.53 25.07
N THR A 276 15.18 -20.60 24.81
CA THR A 276 14.21 -21.20 25.72
C THR A 276 13.86 -22.62 25.28
N GLU A 277 14.25 -23.61 26.09
CA GLU A 277 14.06 -25.05 25.82
C GLU A 277 12.66 -25.58 26.23
N GLY A 278 11.80 -24.75 26.82
CA GLY A 278 10.50 -25.16 27.35
C GLY A 278 9.34 -25.09 26.35
N ASP A 279 8.40 -26.02 26.48
CA ASP A 279 7.11 -26.04 25.74
C ASP A 279 6.17 -24.90 26.15
N GLU A 280 6.36 -24.33 27.35
CA GLU A 280 5.60 -23.17 27.82
C GLU A 280 6.55 -22.00 28.04
N VAL A 281 6.20 -20.82 27.53
CA VAL A 281 6.94 -19.58 27.73
C VAL A 281 6.03 -18.49 28.29
N THR A 282 6.58 -17.69 29.19
CA THR A 282 5.88 -16.57 29.81
C THR A 282 6.17 -15.29 29.00
N VAL A 283 5.15 -14.71 28.38
CA VAL A 283 5.27 -13.52 27.52
C VAL A 283 4.72 -12.30 28.24
N GLU A 284 5.53 -11.24 28.35
CA GLU A 284 5.11 -9.93 28.85
C GLU A 284 4.72 -9.01 27.68
N LEU A 285 3.46 -8.59 27.67
CA LEU A 285 2.85 -7.71 26.68
C LEU A 285 2.70 -6.30 27.25
N ASP A 286 3.16 -5.32 26.49
CA ASP A 286 3.05 -3.87 26.72
C ASP A 286 3.62 -3.39 28.07
N GLY A 287 4.39 -4.21 28.77
CA GLY A 287 4.85 -3.95 30.14
C GLY A 287 3.74 -3.99 31.20
N GLU A 288 2.55 -4.48 30.85
CA GLU A 288 1.36 -4.45 31.72
C GLU A 288 0.79 -5.84 32.02
N LYS A 289 0.83 -6.73 31.04
CA LYS A 289 0.15 -8.03 31.08
C LYS A 289 1.15 -9.15 30.82
N THR A 290 1.07 -10.21 31.61
CA THR A 290 1.84 -11.44 31.38
C THR A 290 0.89 -12.56 30.99
N VAL A 291 1.21 -13.31 29.94
CA VAL A 291 0.45 -14.48 29.47
C VAL A 291 1.36 -15.70 29.32
N PRO A 292 0.93 -16.90 29.73
CA PRO A 292 1.60 -18.13 29.34
C PRO A 292 1.25 -18.47 27.88
N VAL A 293 2.23 -18.91 27.12
CA VAL A 293 2.09 -19.39 25.75
C VAL A 293 2.58 -20.83 25.69
N GLU A 294 1.67 -21.76 25.41
CA GLU A 294 1.98 -23.17 25.16
C GLU A 294 2.43 -23.31 23.70
N ARG A 295 3.75 -23.37 23.48
CA ARG A 295 4.37 -23.43 22.15
C ARG A 295 3.99 -24.72 21.44
N SER A 296 3.86 -24.62 20.12
CA SER A 296 3.65 -25.76 19.25
C SER A 296 4.09 -25.41 17.84
N VAL A 297 4.78 -26.32 17.16
CA VAL A 297 5.28 -26.12 15.79
C VAL A 297 4.09 -26.03 14.82
N LEU A 298 3.70 -24.81 14.47
CA LEU A 298 2.63 -24.50 13.53
C LEU A 298 3.21 -24.26 12.14
N VAL A 299 2.60 -24.83 11.11
CA VAL A 299 2.94 -24.53 9.72
C VAL A 299 2.29 -23.22 9.32
N THR A 300 3.10 -22.18 9.14
CA THR A 300 2.65 -20.81 8.84
C THR A 300 2.56 -20.51 7.35
N ALA A 301 3.30 -21.25 6.53
CA ALA A 301 3.23 -21.20 5.08
C ALA A 301 3.57 -22.58 4.51
N ALA A 302 2.95 -22.95 3.39
CA ALA A 302 3.30 -24.15 2.63
C ALA A 302 3.02 -23.92 1.14
N VAL A 303 3.86 -24.49 0.28
CA VAL A 303 3.63 -24.53 -1.16
C VAL A 303 2.41 -25.42 -1.44
N ASP A 304 1.42 -24.87 -2.14
CA ASP A 304 0.25 -25.61 -2.60
C ASP A 304 0.67 -26.80 -3.47
N ASP A 305 0.12 -27.98 -3.19
CA ASP A 305 0.51 -29.26 -3.82
C ASP A 305 2.02 -29.55 -3.76
N GLY A 306 2.70 -29.03 -2.72
CA GLY A 306 4.14 -29.22 -2.51
C GLY A 306 4.55 -30.68 -2.19
N PRO A 307 5.87 -30.97 -2.23
CA PRO A 307 6.42 -32.34 -2.17
C PRO A 307 6.15 -33.08 -0.85
N THR A 308 5.71 -32.37 0.19
CA THR A 308 5.42 -32.91 1.52
C THR A 308 3.93 -33.14 1.76
N GLY A 309 3.06 -32.51 0.94
CA GLY A 309 1.61 -32.46 1.14
C GLY A 309 1.17 -31.93 2.50
N ILE A 310 2.01 -31.11 3.14
CA ILE A 310 1.73 -30.33 4.35
C ILE A 310 0.96 -29.08 3.95
N GLN A 311 0.04 -28.64 4.80
CA GLN A 311 -0.80 -27.48 4.54
C GLN A 311 -0.59 -26.39 5.59
N THR A 312 -0.84 -25.14 5.21
CA THR A 312 -0.85 -24.03 6.18
C THR A 312 -1.91 -24.28 7.24
N GLY A 313 -1.55 -24.12 8.51
CA GLY A 313 -2.40 -24.42 9.67
C GLY A 313 -2.25 -25.84 10.24
N ASP A 314 -1.47 -26.71 9.60
CA ASP A 314 -1.07 -27.99 10.19
C ASP A 314 -0.15 -27.77 11.40
N ARG A 315 -0.22 -28.65 12.40
CA ARG A 315 0.72 -28.67 13.54
C ARG A 315 1.62 -29.90 13.46
N ILE A 316 2.92 -29.70 13.56
CA ILE A 316 3.89 -30.80 13.65
C ILE A 316 4.05 -31.14 15.13
N VAL A 317 3.66 -32.34 15.53
CA VAL A 317 3.67 -32.76 16.94
C VAL A 317 4.84 -33.67 17.28
N ALA A 318 5.45 -34.32 16.27
CA ALA A 318 6.64 -35.14 16.44
C ALA A 318 7.44 -35.28 15.12
N VAL A 319 8.73 -35.55 15.27
CA VAL A 319 9.68 -35.91 14.21
C VAL A 319 10.32 -37.24 14.60
N ASP A 320 10.16 -38.30 13.78
CA ASP A 320 10.67 -39.65 14.06
C ASP A 320 10.32 -40.16 15.48
N ASP A 321 9.04 -40.03 15.86
CA ASP A 321 8.47 -40.34 17.18
C ASP A 321 8.97 -39.44 18.34
N GLU A 322 9.90 -38.50 18.10
CA GLU A 322 10.34 -37.51 19.08
C GLU A 322 9.36 -36.32 19.11
N PRO A 323 8.68 -36.04 20.24
CA PRO A 323 7.77 -34.91 20.33
C PRO A 323 8.48 -33.58 20.15
N VAL A 324 7.87 -32.66 19.40
CA VAL A 324 8.42 -31.31 19.18
C VAL A 324 7.38 -30.25 19.49
N ALA A 325 7.80 -29.23 20.23
CA ALA A 325 6.96 -28.08 20.60
C ALA A 325 7.54 -26.74 20.11
N THR A 326 8.85 -26.69 19.90
CA THR A 326 9.58 -25.49 19.47
C THR A 326 10.17 -25.66 18.07
N GLU A 327 10.42 -24.55 17.40
CA GLU A 327 11.07 -24.51 16.08
C GLU A 327 12.50 -25.07 16.17
N SER A 328 13.26 -24.69 17.19
CA SER A 328 14.57 -25.28 17.48
C SER A 328 14.49 -26.79 17.71
N GLY A 329 13.51 -27.25 18.49
CA GLY A 329 13.28 -28.67 18.74
C GLY A 329 12.91 -29.45 17.49
N PHE A 330 12.18 -28.83 16.55
CA PHE A 330 11.93 -29.41 15.23
C PHE A 330 13.23 -29.65 14.46
N PHE A 331 14.10 -28.64 14.35
CA PHE A 331 15.36 -28.78 13.63
C PHE A 331 16.37 -29.70 14.34
N ASP A 332 16.41 -29.68 15.67
CA ASP A 332 17.24 -30.58 16.47
C ASP A 332 16.82 -32.05 16.27
N ALA A 333 15.51 -32.34 16.27
CA ALA A 333 14.98 -33.68 16.02
C ALA A 333 15.22 -34.16 14.58
N VAL A 334 15.20 -33.23 13.60
CA VAL A 334 15.61 -33.53 12.21
C VAL A 334 17.09 -33.91 12.13
N GLY A 335 17.96 -33.12 12.78
CA GLY A 335 19.41 -33.31 12.75
C GLY A 335 19.99 -33.43 11.33
N ASP A 336 20.85 -34.42 11.12
CA ASP A 336 21.50 -34.67 9.81
C ASP A 336 20.65 -35.53 8.85
N SER A 337 19.44 -35.93 9.24
CA SER A 337 18.60 -36.82 8.45
C SER A 337 18.08 -36.15 7.17
N GLU A 338 18.23 -36.81 6.02
CA GLU A 338 17.67 -36.32 4.74
C GLU A 338 16.15 -36.54 4.63
N ARG A 339 15.62 -37.51 5.38
CA ARG A 339 14.19 -37.82 5.47
C ARG A 339 13.82 -38.11 6.92
N VAL A 340 12.62 -37.69 7.30
CA VAL A 340 12.05 -37.91 8.63
C VAL A 340 10.57 -38.27 8.51
N THR A 341 10.03 -38.94 9.52
CA THR A 341 8.59 -39.17 9.67
C THR A 341 8.01 -38.06 10.53
N LEU A 342 7.18 -37.21 9.94
CA LEU A 342 6.45 -36.19 10.67
C LEU A 342 5.11 -36.73 11.14
N THR A 343 4.80 -36.56 12.42
CA THR A 343 3.44 -36.69 12.93
C THR A 343 2.77 -35.32 12.86
N ILE A 344 1.72 -35.22 12.04
CA ILE A 344 1.04 -33.97 11.71
C ILE A 344 -0.38 -34.04 12.27
N GLU A 345 -0.79 -33.01 13.00
CA GLU A 345 -2.17 -32.78 13.43
C GLU A 345 -2.81 -31.70 12.56
N ARG A 346 -3.87 -32.08 11.85
CA ARG A 346 -4.61 -31.19 10.95
C ARG A 346 -5.60 -30.32 11.71
N SER A 347 -6.08 -29.28 11.04
CA SER A 347 -7.09 -28.35 11.58
C SER A 347 -8.41 -29.02 12.03
N ASP A 348 -8.75 -30.21 11.53
CA ASP A 348 -9.91 -31.01 11.95
C ASP A 348 -9.63 -31.98 13.10
N GLY A 349 -8.38 -32.00 13.60
CA GLY A 349 -7.88 -32.88 14.65
C GLY A 349 -7.44 -34.27 14.16
N GLU A 350 -7.47 -34.53 12.85
CA GLU A 350 -6.90 -35.77 12.29
C GLU A 350 -5.38 -35.78 12.46
N ARG A 351 -4.84 -36.90 12.95
CA ARG A 351 -3.40 -37.13 13.00
C ARG A 351 -2.95 -38.03 11.88
N VAL A 352 -1.94 -37.57 11.14
CA VAL A 352 -1.36 -38.27 10.00
C VAL A 352 0.15 -38.36 10.18
N GLU A 353 0.71 -39.55 9.96
CA GLU A 353 2.15 -39.73 9.87
C GLU A 353 2.57 -39.71 8.40
N ARG A 354 3.64 -38.98 8.08
CA ARG A 354 4.17 -38.91 6.73
C ARG A 354 5.68 -38.83 6.73
N GLU A 355 6.31 -39.70 5.95
CA GLU A 355 7.74 -39.64 5.66
C GLU A 355 7.99 -38.60 4.57
N VAL A 356 8.78 -37.57 4.88
CA VAL A 356 9.08 -36.45 3.96
C VAL A 356 10.59 -36.23 3.85
N PRO A 357 11.10 -35.79 2.69
CA PRO A 357 12.45 -35.25 2.61
C PRO A 357 12.53 -33.91 3.33
N ILE A 358 13.67 -33.62 3.96
CA ILE A 358 13.96 -32.34 4.62
C ILE A 358 15.08 -31.63 3.86
N GLY A 359 14.79 -30.52 3.21
CA GLY A 359 15.81 -29.71 2.54
C GLY A 359 15.24 -28.50 1.83
N ALA A 360 16.02 -27.86 0.96
CA ALA A 360 15.55 -26.72 0.19
C ALA A 360 14.61 -27.19 -0.94
N ALA A 361 13.32 -26.85 -0.88
CA ALA A 361 12.42 -27.08 -2.01
C ALA A 361 12.68 -26.04 -3.11
N THR A 362 13.00 -26.53 -4.30
CA THR A 362 13.41 -25.69 -5.42
C THR A 362 12.74 -26.13 -6.70
N GLN A 363 12.26 -25.18 -7.49
CA GLN A 363 11.85 -25.44 -8.86
C GLN A 363 13.06 -25.26 -9.79
N VAL A 364 13.28 -26.25 -10.67
CA VAL A 364 14.36 -26.20 -11.65
C VAL A 364 14.00 -25.19 -12.75
N ALA A 365 14.84 -24.16 -12.94
CA ALA A 365 14.62 -23.16 -13.96
C ALA A 365 14.94 -23.71 -15.36
N ALA A 366 14.07 -23.41 -16.33
CA ALA A 366 14.34 -23.72 -17.73
C ALA A 366 15.60 -22.99 -18.24
N ASP A 367 16.37 -23.68 -19.07
CA ASP A 367 17.69 -23.32 -19.59
C ASP A 367 18.77 -23.08 -18.50
N GLY A 368 18.50 -23.48 -17.26
CA GLY A 368 19.39 -23.31 -16.11
C GLY A 368 20.54 -24.33 -16.03
N PRO A 369 21.62 -24.05 -15.28
CA PRO A 369 22.73 -24.99 -15.04
C PRO A 369 22.30 -26.37 -14.54
N LEU A 370 21.39 -26.42 -13.58
CA LEU A 370 20.89 -27.68 -13.02
C LEU A 370 20.10 -28.50 -14.06
N GLU A 371 19.31 -27.86 -14.92
CA GLU A 371 18.65 -28.54 -16.03
C GLU A 371 19.67 -29.10 -17.03
N ARG A 372 20.69 -28.31 -17.39
CA ARG A 372 21.77 -28.75 -18.29
C ARG A 372 22.55 -29.95 -17.73
N ALA A 373 22.60 -30.10 -16.42
CA ALA A 373 23.19 -31.25 -15.74
C ALA A 373 22.27 -32.50 -15.72
N GLY A 374 21.03 -32.38 -16.17
CA GLY A 374 20.10 -33.49 -16.36
C GLY A 374 18.89 -33.49 -15.42
N ALA A 375 18.70 -32.46 -14.59
CA ALA A 375 17.47 -32.31 -13.82
C ALA A 375 16.30 -31.89 -14.74
N PRO A 376 15.08 -32.39 -14.53
CA PRO A 376 13.93 -31.98 -15.34
C PRO A 376 13.50 -30.54 -14.99
N ALA A 377 13.33 -29.68 -16.00
CA ALA A 377 12.84 -28.31 -15.81
C ALA A 377 11.40 -28.27 -15.29
N GLU A 378 11.07 -27.19 -14.58
CA GLU A 378 9.77 -26.89 -13.97
C GLU A 378 9.31 -27.87 -12.87
N GLU A 379 10.03 -28.97 -12.67
CA GLU A 379 9.80 -29.91 -11.58
C GLU A 379 10.38 -29.41 -10.25
N THR A 380 9.79 -29.88 -9.15
CA THR A 380 10.24 -29.54 -7.79
C THR A 380 11.26 -30.55 -7.28
N LEU A 381 12.48 -30.09 -7.01
CA LEU A 381 13.55 -30.85 -6.38
C LEU A 381 13.74 -30.36 -4.94
N VAL A 382 13.66 -31.28 -3.98
CA VAL A 382 14.03 -30.99 -2.57
C VAL A 382 15.52 -31.30 -2.40
N ILE A 383 16.37 -30.27 -2.42
CA ILE A 383 17.82 -30.37 -2.29
C ILE A 383 18.17 -30.59 -0.81
N THR A 384 18.73 -31.76 -0.50
CA THR A 384 19.12 -32.14 0.87
C THR A 384 20.61 -32.02 1.11
N THR A 385 21.41 -32.02 0.04
CA THR A 385 22.87 -31.92 0.11
C THR A 385 23.39 -31.03 -1.01
N PHE A 386 24.30 -30.11 -0.68
CA PHE A 386 25.02 -29.25 -1.61
C PHE A 386 26.53 -29.33 -1.32
N ASP A 387 27.30 -29.82 -2.29
CA ASP A 387 28.75 -30.06 -2.20
C ASP A 387 29.18 -30.82 -0.92
N GLY A 388 28.43 -31.89 -0.61
CA GLY A 388 28.67 -32.72 0.58
C GLY A 388 28.22 -32.09 1.91
N GLN A 389 27.69 -30.87 1.89
CA GLN A 389 27.13 -30.20 3.08
C GLN A 389 25.62 -30.41 3.13
N ARG A 390 25.10 -30.65 4.34
CA ARG A 390 23.66 -30.80 4.59
C ARG A 390 22.94 -29.47 4.38
N VAL A 391 21.78 -29.52 3.73
CA VAL A 391 20.91 -28.37 3.46
C VAL A 391 19.52 -28.65 4.03
N THR A 392 19.12 -27.97 5.10
CA THR A 392 17.82 -28.20 5.74
C THR A 392 16.76 -27.20 5.26
N THR A 393 17.18 -25.98 4.97
CA THR A 393 16.31 -24.89 4.51
C THR A 393 16.80 -24.29 3.19
N TYR A 394 15.95 -23.48 2.54
CA TYR A 394 16.40 -22.70 1.40
C TYR A 394 17.46 -21.65 1.75
N ASP A 395 17.44 -21.10 2.97
CA ASP A 395 18.45 -20.13 3.41
C ASP A 395 19.83 -20.77 3.57
N ASP A 396 19.90 -22.03 4.04
CA ASP A 396 21.14 -22.82 4.03
C ASP A 396 21.71 -22.91 2.62
N LEU A 397 20.87 -23.27 1.64
CA LEU A 397 21.29 -23.42 0.25
C LEU A 397 21.74 -22.08 -0.34
N SER A 398 20.98 -21.02 -0.09
CA SER A 398 21.27 -19.66 -0.56
C SER A 398 22.62 -19.17 -0.03
N ARG A 399 22.89 -19.39 1.27
CA ARG A 399 24.19 -19.09 1.88
C ARG A 399 25.31 -19.87 1.23
N LEU A 400 25.17 -21.19 1.08
CA LEU A 400 26.19 -22.03 0.44
C LEU A 400 26.46 -21.59 -1.01
N LEU A 401 25.43 -21.26 -1.78
CA LEU A 401 25.58 -20.74 -3.15
C LEU A 401 26.30 -19.40 -3.18
N SER A 402 26.05 -18.51 -2.21
CA SER A 402 26.72 -17.20 -2.13
C SER A 402 28.23 -17.31 -1.90
N GLU A 403 28.71 -18.42 -1.34
CA GLU A 403 30.12 -18.72 -1.11
C GLU A 403 30.82 -19.31 -2.34
N THR A 404 30.07 -19.68 -3.40
CA THR A 404 30.60 -20.26 -4.64
C THR A 404 30.89 -19.21 -5.72
N SER A 405 31.76 -19.57 -6.66
CA SER A 405 32.13 -18.77 -7.83
C SER A 405 31.52 -19.32 -9.13
N PRO A 406 31.31 -18.47 -10.15
CA PRO A 406 30.94 -18.94 -11.47
C PRO A 406 31.97 -19.93 -12.03
N ASN A 407 31.50 -20.99 -12.69
CA ASN A 407 32.25 -22.14 -13.22
C ASN A 407 32.76 -23.15 -12.17
N ASP A 408 32.42 -23.00 -10.90
CA ASP A 408 32.67 -24.05 -9.92
C ASP A 408 31.83 -25.30 -10.27
N GLU A 409 32.41 -26.48 -10.10
CA GLU A 409 31.72 -27.76 -10.27
C GLU A 409 31.30 -28.26 -8.89
N VAL A 410 29.99 -28.36 -8.66
CA VAL A 410 29.39 -28.74 -7.38
C VAL A 410 28.52 -29.98 -7.53
N VAL A 411 28.41 -30.77 -6.46
CA VAL A 411 27.50 -31.92 -6.40
C VAL A 411 26.21 -31.52 -5.67
N VAL A 412 25.07 -31.71 -6.31
CA VAL A 412 23.74 -31.44 -5.74
C VAL A 412 23.00 -32.75 -5.61
N ALA A 413 22.55 -33.10 -4.41
CA ALA A 413 21.73 -34.29 -4.17
C ALA A 413 20.44 -33.93 -3.43
N GLY A 414 19.38 -34.68 -3.71
CA GLY A 414 18.05 -34.39 -3.20
C GLY A 414 17.02 -35.41 -3.63
N TYR A 415 15.75 -35.05 -3.48
CA TYR A 415 14.61 -35.90 -3.81
C TYR A 415 13.73 -35.27 -4.87
N LEU A 416 13.43 -36.05 -5.90
CA LEU A 416 12.50 -35.74 -6.98
C LEU A 416 11.45 -36.84 -7.01
N ASP A 417 10.16 -36.50 -6.85
CA ASP A 417 9.06 -37.47 -6.75
C ASP A 417 9.29 -38.61 -5.72
N GLY A 418 10.02 -38.30 -4.65
CA GLY A 418 10.38 -39.27 -3.60
C GLY A 418 11.57 -40.18 -3.92
N GLU A 419 12.16 -40.08 -5.12
CA GLU A 419 13.38 -40.79 -5.49
C GLU A 419 14.62 -39.91 -5.23
N ARG A 420 15.66 -40.49 -4.64
CA ARG A 420 16.92 -39.78 -4.39
C ARG A 420 17.70 -39.64 -5.69
N VAL A 421 18.03 -38.41 -6.07
CA VAL A 421 18.78 -38.05 -7.28
C VAL A 421 20.05 -37.28 -6.92
N GLU A 422 21.03 -37.30 -7.82
CA GLU A 422 22.31 -36.60 -7.68
C GLU A 422 22.76 -36.07 -9.03
N TYR A 423 23.21 -34.81 -9.04
CA TYR A 423 23.67 -34.10 -10.23
C TYR A 423 25.03 -33.45 -9.95
N THR A 424 25.93 -33.53 -10.92
CA THR A 424 27.17 -32.72 -10.94
C THR A 424 26.93 -31.52 -11.84
N VAL A 425 26.99 -30.32 -11.28
CA VAL A 425 26.58 -29.08 -11.95
C VAL A 425 27.74 -28.11 -12.02
N THR A 426 28.00 -27.57 -13.20
CA THR A 426 28.88 -26.41 -13.37
C THR A 426 28.05 -25.14 -13.24
N LEU A 427 28.35 -24.32 -12.23
CA LEU A 427 27.59 -23.10 -11.93
C LEU A 427 27.81 -22.00 -12.97
N ASP A 428 26.77 -21.23 -13.27
CA ASP A 428 26.87 -20.01 -14.10
C ASP A 428 27.10 -18.77 -13.22
N GLU A 429 27.20 -17.59 -13.84
CA GLU A 429 27.26 -16.31 -13.13
C GLU A 429 25.86 -15.84 -12.72
N HIS A 430 25.68 -15.52 -11.43
CA HIS A 430 24.41 -15.02 -10.93
C HIS A 430 24.11 -13.62 -11.49
N PRO A 431 22.91 -13.36 -12.05
CA PRO A 431 22.61 -12.12 -12.79
C PRO A 431 22.76 -10.82 -12.00
N GLN A 432 22.71 -10.89 -10.66
CA GLN A 432 22.67 -9.72 -9.78
C GLN A 432 23.83 -9.64 -8.78
N SER A 433 24.48 -10.76 -8.44
CA SER A 433 25.44 -10.84 -7.34
C SER A 433 26.84 -11.28 -7.78
N GLY A 434 26.99 -11.84 -8.99
CA GLY A 434 28.27 -12.38 -9.48
C GLY A 434 28.75 -13.67 -8.80
N SER A 435 27.97 -14.23 -7.86
CA SER A 435 28.20 -15.55 -7.25
C SER A 435 27.86 -16.68 -8.22
N GLY A 436 28.12 -17.92 -7.82
CA GLY A 436 27.64 -19.10 -8.55
C GLY A 436 26.11 -19.13 -8.66
N PHE A 437 25.62 -19.55 -9.81
CA PHE A 437 24.19 -19.68 -10.14
C PHE A 437 23.85 -21.12 -10.49
N LEU A 438 22.88 -21.70 -9.78
CA LEU A 438 22.43 -23.08 -9.99
C LEU A 438 21.26 -23.19 -10.96
N GLY A 439 20.53 -22.10 -11.22
CA GLY A 439 19.32 -22.13 -12.06
C GLY A 439 18.12 -22.72 -11.35
N ILE A 440 17.80 -22.20 -10.16
CA ILE A 440 16.67 -22.63 -9.35
C ILE A 440 15.84 -21.45 -8.86
N VAL A 441 14.57 -21.71 -8.58
CA VAL A 441 13.68 -20.81 -7.82
C VAL A 441 13.29 -21.54 -6.54
N GLY A 442 13.77 -21.06 -5.39
CA GLY A 442 13.49 -21.68 -4.11
C GLY A 442 12.17 -21.24 -3.48
N ALA A 443 11.54 -22.16 -2.77
CA ALA A 443 10.52 -21.85 -1.79
C ALA A 443 11.17 -21.62 -0.42
N GLN A 444 10.67 -20.65 0.33
CA GLN A 444 11.15 -20.33 1.68
C GLN A 444 10.90 -21.48 2.66
N GLY A 445 11.70 -21.52 3.74
CA GLY A 445 11.59 -22.52 4.80
C GLY A 445 12.21 -23.88 4.47
N VAL A 446 11.60 -24.94 5.02
CA VAL A 446 12.02 -26.34 4.95
C VAL A 446 11.08 -27.12 4.04
N SER A 447 11.62 -27.74 3.00
CA SER A 447 10.88 -28.56 2.01
C SER A 447 9.62 -27.91 1.45
N GLY A 448 9.63 -26.58 1.35
CA GLY A 448 8.53 -25.77 0.80
C GLY A 448 7.45 -25.44 1.82
N PHE A 449 7.72 -25.57 3.11
CA PHE A 449 6.87 -25.06 4.19
C PHE A 449 7.69 -24.32 5.25
N SER A 450 7.06 -23.39 5.95
CA SER A 450 7.64 -22.64 7.06
C SER A 450 6.93 -23.03 8.34
N VAL A 451 7.69 -23.15 9.42
CA VAL A 451 7.17 -23.41 10.76
C VAL A 451 7.37 -22.20 11.65
N ASN A 452 6.54 -22.06 12.68
CA ASN A 452 6.77 -21.14 13.78
C ASN A 452 6.09 -21.71 15.02
N ASP A 453 6.71 -21.56 16.19
CA ASP A 453 6.23 -22.20 17.41
C ASP A 453 5.39 -21.30 18.33
N VAL A 454 5.28 -20.02 18.01
CA VAL A 454 4.41 -19.04 18.71
C VAL A 454 3.26 -18.61 17.81
N GLY A 455 3.49 -18.47 16.50
CA GLY A 455 2.55 -18.03 15.47
C GLY A 455 2.33 -16.52 15.40
N ILE A 456 3.36 -15.73 15.74
CA ILE A 456 3.36 -14.27 15.57
C ILE A 456 4.11 -13.85 14.30
N GLN A 457 3.60 -12.81 13.65
CA GLN A 457 4.29 -12.13 12.56
C GLN A 457 4.76 -10.76 13.06
N LEU A 458 6.08 -10.54 13.09
CA LEU A 458 6.66 -9.32 13.62
C LEU A 458 6.51 -8.14 12.65
N TYR A 459 6.16 -6.98 13.20
CA TYR A 459 6.04 -5.72 12.48
C TYR A 459 7.40 -5.03 12.42
N PRO A 460 7.97 -4.76 11.23
CA PRO A 460 9.30 -4.16 11.10
C PRO A 460 9.22 -2.63 11.29
N ALA A 461 8.94 -2.17 12.52
CA ALA A 461 8.68 -0.76 12.83
C ALA A 461 9.79 0.20 12.34
N GLN A 462 11.05 -0.23 12.44
CA GLN A 462 12.19 0.55 11.99
C GLN A 462 12.16 0.82 10.48
N GLU A 463 11.77 -0.16 9.66
CA GLU A 463 11.72 -0.01 8.20
C GLU A 463 10.70 1.06 7.78
N TYR A 464 9.54 1.10 8.44
CA TYR A 464 8.53 2.14 8.21
C TYR A 464 9.04 3.54 8.57
N LEU A 465 9.79 3.69 9.67
CA LEU A 465 10.41 4.98 10.02
C LEU A 465 11.45 5.41 8.99
N VAL A 466 12.30 4.48 8.51
CA VAL A 466 13.29 4.78 7.46
C VAL A 466 12.60 5.28 6.19
N VAL A 467 11.50 4.66 5.77
CA VAL A 467 10.69 5.12 4.63
C VAL A 467 10.10 6.50 4.87
N LEU A 468 9.58 6.77 6.08
CA LEU A 468 9.02 8.06 6.49
C LEU A 468 10.09 9.15 6.72
N GLY A 469 11.37 8.82 6.61
CA GLY A 469 12.46 9.78 6.64
C GLY A 469 13.35 9.75 7.88
N GLY A 470 13.22 8.74 8.73
CA GLY A 470 14.12 8.46 9.86
C GLY A 470 15.57 8.19 9.46
N GLU A 471 16.45 8.13 10.45
CA GLU A 471 17.87 7.79 10.26
C GLU A 471 18.02 6.30 9.91
N GLY A 472 18.71 6.00 8.81
CA GLY A 472 18.99 4.64 8.34
C GLY A 472 19.43 4.63 6.86
N GLU A 473 20.32 3.72 6.49
CA GLU A 473 20.61 3.44 5.08
C GLU A 473 19.45 2.60 4.51
N SER A 474 18.67 3.17 3.59
CA SER A 474 17.81 2.32 2.77
C SER A 474 18.69 1.60 1.75
N ASN A 475 18.49 0.30 1.55
CA ASN A 475 19.09 -0.49 0.46
C ASN A 475 18.66 0.00 -0.95
N GLY A 476 17.98 1.14 -1.04
CA GLY A 476 17.48 1.72 -2.27
C GLY A 476 18.53 2.52 -3.04
N THR A 477 18.26 2.69 -4.33
CA THR A 477 19.05 3.52 -5.24
C THR A 477 19.16 5.00 -4.78
N THR A 478 20.11 5.76 -5.32
CA THR A 478 20.22 7.23 -5.08
C THR A 478 18.90 7.98 -5.35
N VAL A 479 18.03 7.44 -6.23
CA VAL A 479 16.74 8.03 -6.59
C VAL A 479 15.70 7.88 -5.48
N THR A 480 15.60 6.69 -4.87
CA THR A 480 14.65 6.43 -3.76
C THR A 480 15.05 7.18 -2.49
N ASN A 481 16.35 7.46 -2.31
CA ASN A 481 16.87 8.28 -1.21
C ASN A 481 16.66 9.79 -1.38
N SER A 482 16.20 10.26 -2.55
CA SER A 482 15.88 11.67 -2.76
C SER A 482 14.58 12.08 -2.08
N PHE A 483 14.38 13.39 -1.82
CA PHE A 483 13.12 13.89 -1.25
C PHE A 483 11.88 13.48 -2.07
N LEU A 484 11.98 13.53 -3.41
CA LEU A 484 10.90 13.07 -4.29
C LEU A 484 10.73 11.55 -4.26
N GLY A 485 11.82 10.79 -4.15
CA GLY A 485 11.80 9.34 -3.98
C GLY A 485 11.06 8.92 -2.71
N LYS A 486 11.36 9.58 -1.58
CA LYS A 486 10.65 9.37 -0.31
C LYS A 486 9.15 9.68 -0.43
N ILE A 487 8.76 10.74 -1.13
CA ILE A 487 7.34 10.99 -1.40
C ILE A 487 6.72 9.78 -2.12
N VAL A 488 7.35 9.26 -3.17
CA VAL A 488 6.82 8.09 -3.91
C VAL A 488 6.70 6.86 -3.01
N LEU A 489 7.68 6.56 -2.17
CA LEU A 489 7.61 5.43 -1.23
C LEU A 489 6.52 5.62 -0.18
N VAL A 490 6.41 6.83 0.38
CA VAL A 490 5.35 7.19 1.31
C VAL A 490 3.99 7.10 0.63
N LEU A 491 3.91 7.31 -0.69
CA LEU A 491 2.73 7.08 -1.52
C LEU A 491 2.36 5.60 -1.74
N MET A 492 3.12 4.66 -1.21
CA MET A 492 2.82 3.23 -1.27
C MET A 492 2.49 2.65 0.11
N LEU A 493 2.82 3.34 1.20
CA LEU A 493 2.68 2.84 2.57
C LEU A 493 1.29 2.31 2.94
N PRO A 494 0.17 2.99 2.64
CA PRO A 494 -1.18 2.48 2.94
C PRO A 494 -1.52 1.17 2.24
N ILE A 495 -0.80 0.83 1.17
CA ILE A 495 -0.99 -0.41 0.41
C ILE A 495 0.29 -1.27 0.41
N ALA A 496 1.22 -1.04 1.33
CA ALA A 496 2.53 -1.69 1.25
C ALA A 496 2.45 -3.21 1.41
N GLY A 497 1.57 -3.70 2.30
CA GLY A 497 1.40 -5.12 2.60
C GLY A 497 0.87 -5.98 1.44
N ILE A 498 0.38 -5.35 0.37
CA ILE A 498 -0.05 -6.06 -0.84
C ILE A 498 0.96 -5.97 -2.00
N LEU A 499 2.02 -5.18 -1.84
CA LEU A 499 3.06 -5.03 -2.84
C LEU A 499 4.16 -6.07 -2.56
N PRO A 500 4.31 -7.12 -3.40
CA PRO A 500 5.26 -8.18 -3.15
C PRO A 500 6.69 -7.63 -2.99
N GLY A 501 7.38 -8.03 -1.92
CA GLY A 501 8.76 -7.64 -1.65
C GLY A 501 8.97 -6.19 -1.24
N PHE A 502 7.92 -5.45 -0.85
CA PHE A 502 8.05 -4.08 -0.35
C PHE A 502 8.07 -3.99 1.18
N LEU A 503 6.92 -4.07 1.85
CA LEU A 503 6.82 -4.18 3.31
C LEU A 503 5.65 -5.12 3.63
N PRO A 504 5.71 -5.90 4.73
CA PRO A 504 4.71 -6.95 5.00
C PRO A 504 3.33 -6.41 5.40
N PHE A 505 3.24 -5.18 5.93
CA PHE A 505 1.99 -4.59 6.41
C PHE A 505 1.63 -3.26 5.75
N ASN A 506 0.35 -2.95 5.73
CA ASN A 506 -0.14 -1.62 5.35
C ASN A 506 0.12 -0.62 6.48
N PHE A 507 0.57 0.58 6.13
CA PHE A 507 0.76 1.68 7.06
C PHE A 507 -0.09 2.89 6.67
N ALA A 508 -1.14 3.12 7.45
CA ALA A 508 -2.09 4.22 7.27
C ALA A 508 -1.83 5.40 8.23
N GLY A 509 -0.62 5.48 8.78
CA GLY A 509 -0.24 6.40 9.85
C GLY A 509 -0.12 5.71 11.21
N PHE A 510 0.35 6.47 12.20
CA PHE A 510 0.49 6.08 13.60
C PHE A 510 -0.90 6.04 14.26
N THR A 511 -1.73 5.03 13.93
CA THR A 511 -3.11 4.92 14.40
C THR A 511 -3.52 3.47 14.63
N GLY A 512 -4.59 3.23 15.40
CA GLY A 512 -5.23 1.91 15.46
C GLY A 512 -4.41 0.84 16.17
N GLY A 513 -3.58 1.25 17.14
CA GLY A 513 -2.69 0.36 17.90
C GLY A 513 -1.24 0.42 17.43
N ILE A 514 -0.98 0.76 16.17
CA ILE A 514 0.37 0.92 15.61
C ILE A 514 1.21 1.96 16.38
N GLU A 515 0.57 2.94 17.02
CA GLU A 515 1.24 3.92 17.89
C GLU A 515 1.97 3.27 19.07
N ASN A 516 1.58 2.05 19.47
CA ASN A 516 2.26 1.28 20.50
C ASN A 516 3.65 0.78 20.03
N PHE A 517 3.96 0.78 18.74
CA PHE A 517 5.29 0.37 18.25
C PHE A 517 6.31 1.50 18.26
N TYR A 518 5.89 2.70 18.67
CA TYR A 518 6.69 3.90 18.55
C TYR A 518 6.63 4.73 19.82
N GLU A 519 7.67 5.52 20.04
CA GLU A 519 7.73 6.48 21.13
C GLU A 519 8.24 7.83 20.62
N VAL A 520 7.88 8.92 21.29
CA VAL A 520 8.39 10.24 20.94
C VAL A 520 9.61 10.59 21.76
N GLN A 521 10.66 10.94 21.05
CA GLN A 521 11.94 11.34 21.58
C GLN A 521 12.39 12.72 21.06
N GLY A 522 13.47 13.24 21.63
CA GLY A 522 14.07 14.50 21.17
C GLY A 522 13.21 15.74 21.39
N LEU A 523 13.25 16.68 20.44
CA LEU A 523 12.75 18.06 20.62
C LEU A 523 11.23 18.16 20.77
N LEU A 524 10.47 17.20 20.24
CA LEU A 524 9.00 17.20 20.30
C LEU A 524 8.45 16.37 21.46
N SER A 525 9.29 15.64 22.20
CA SER A 525 8.89 14.88 23.40
C SER A 525 8.07 15.69 24.42
N PRO A 526 8.28 17.02 24.65
CA PRO A 526 7.44 17.77 25.60
C PRO A 526 5.97 17.94 25.16
N LEU A 527 5.62 17.63 23.90
CA LEU A 527 4.25 17.66 23.40
C LEU A 527 3.47 16.37 23.74
N GLY A 528 4.18 15.30 24.10
CA GLY A 528 3.64 13.96 24.37
C GLY A 528 3.30 13.16 23.10
N ASP A 529 3.33 11.84 23.23
CA ASP A 529 3.23 10.88 22.12
C ASP A 529 2.00 11.09 21.25
N GLY A 530 0.82 11.08 21.87
CA GLY A 530 -0.45 11.24 21.15
C GLY A 530 -0.55 12.56 20.37
N THR A 531 0.06 13.65 20.85
CA THR A 531 0.05 14.94 20.13
C THR A 531 0.94 14.87 18.89
N VAL A 532 2.14 14.31 19.02
CA VAL A 532 3.08 14.21 17.89
C VAL A 532 2.58 13.21 16.86
N PHE A 533 2.04 12.06 17.27
CA PHE A 533 1.40 11.12 16.36
C PHE A 533 0.20 11.75 15.64
N ALA A 534 -0.64 12.54 16.34
CA ALA A 534 -1.71 13.28 15.68
C ALA A 534 -1.19 14.28 14.63
N ILE A 535 -0.11 15.02 14.93
CA ILE A 535 0.54 15.93 13.98
C ILE A 535 1.10 15.15 12.79
N ALA A 536 1.79 14.03 13.04
CA ALA A 536 2.34 13.16 12.00
C ALA A 536 1.24 12.65 11.07
N ASN A 537 0.15 12.15 11.62
CA ASN A 537 -1.02 11.68 10.86
C ASN A 537 -1.67 12.80 10.04
N MET A 538 -1.82 14.00 10.61
CA MET A 538 -2.35 15.16 9.89
C MET A 538 -1.46 15.55 8.72
N LEU A 539 -0.13 15.56 8.89
CA LEU A 539 0.82 15.88 7.82
C LEU A 539 0.87 14.78 6.76
N PHE A 540 0.92 13.51 7.16
CA PHE A 540 0.89 12.34 6.28
C PHE A 540 -0.32 12.41 5.35
N TRP A 541 -1.52 12.52 5.92
CA TRP A 541 -2.76 12.54 5.14
C TRP A 541 -2.96 13.86 4.37
N THR A 542 -2.47 14.99 4.89
CA THR A 542 -2.45 16.25 4.13
C THR A 542 -1.60 16.10 2.87
N GLY A 543 -0.37 15.60 3.00
CA GLY A 543 0.52 15.40 1.87
C GLY A 543 -0.03 14.41 0.86
N TRP A 544 -0.47 13.25 1.35
CA TRP A 544 -1.06 12.16 0.58
C TRP A 544 -2.31 12.59 -0.19
N ILE A 545 -3.30 13.19 0.48
CA ILE A 545 -4.54 13.60 -0.19
C ILE A 545 -4.27 14.74 -1.18
N ASN A 546 -3.41 15.70 -0.85
CA ASN A 546 -3.13 16.82 -1.74
C ASN A 546 -2.43 16.38 -3.03
N ILE A 547 -1.49 15.43 -2.97
CA ILE A 547 -0.83 14.96 -4.18
C ILE A 547 -1.81 14.21 -5.08
N GLN A 548 -2.72 13.41 -4.49
CA GLN A 548 -3.76 12.70 -5.23
C GLN A 548 -4.78 13.66 -5.83
N LEU A 549 -5.18 14.71 -5.12
CA LEU A 549 -6.02 15.79 -5.68
C LEU A 549 -5.31 16.51 -6.83
N GLY A 550 -4.00 16.76 -6.72
CA GLY A 550 -3.19 17.34 -7.78
C GLY A 550 -3.16 16.45 -9.04
N PHE A 551 -2.89 15.16 -8.87
CA PHE A 551 -2.91 14.19 -9.98
C PHE A 551 -4.30 14.05 -10.60
N PHE A 552 -5.34 13.89 -9.78
CA PHE A 552 -6.70 13.75 -10.27
C PHE A 552 -7.12 14.96 -11.10
N ASN A 553 -6.80 16.18 -10.66
CA ASN A 553 -7.11 17.39 -11.42
C ASN A 553 -6.23 17.58 -12.67
N CYS A 554 -5.13 16.85 -12.82
CA CYS A 554 -4.37 16.80 -14.08
C CYS A 554 -5.01 15.90 -15.14
N ILE A 555 -5.99 15.06 -14.80
CA ILE A 555 -6.70 14.23 -15.78
C ILE A 555 -7.40 15.15 -16.79
N PRO A 556 -7.16 15.00 -18.11
CA PRO A 556 -7.72 15.86 -19.15
C PRO A 556 -9.18 15.49 -19.49
N ALA A 557 -10.03 15.50 -18.47
CA ALA A 557 -11.46 15.26 -18.58
C ALA A 557 -12.23 16.47 -18.03
N PHE A 558 -13.35 16.83 -18.64
CA PHE A 558 -14.26 17.81 -18.07
C PHE A 558 -15.11 17.10 -16.99
N PRO A 559 -15.28 17.66 -15.77
CA PRO A 559 -15.09 19.06 -15.38
C PRO A 559 -13.73 19.43 -14.71
N LEU A 560 -12.69 18.60 -14.83
CA LEU A 560 -11.41 18.80 -14.14
C LEU A 560 -10.52 19.87 -14.81
N ASP A 561 -9.61 20.46 -14.03
CA ASP A 561 -8.68 21.51 -14.48
C ASP A 561 -7.84 21.09 -15.69
N GLY A 562 -7.39 19.83 -15.70
CA GLY A 562 -6.56 19.25 -16.75
C GLY A 562 -7.20 19.37 -18.13
N GLY A 563 -8.53 19.28 -18.22
CA GLY A 563 -9.25 19.49 -19.49
C GLY A 563 -9.11 20.92 -20.00
N HIS A 564 -9.17 21.91 -19.11
CA HIS A 564 -8.97 23.32 -19.45
C HIS A 564 -7.51 23.64 -19.79
N ILE A 565 -6.56 23.07 -19.04
CA ILE A 565 -5.12 23.21 -19.28
C ILE A 565 -4.74 22.59 -20.62
N LEU A 566 -5.20 21.37 -20.92
CA LEU A 566 -4.93 20.69 -22.19
C LEU A 566 -5.51 21.48 -23.37
N ARG A 567 -6.75 21.96 -23.23
CA ARG A 567 -7.41 22.75 -24.26
C ARG A 567 -6.63 24.03 -24.56
N THR A 568 -6.35 24.84 -23.54
CA THR A 568 -5.67 26.12 -23.73
C THR A 568 -4.23 25.94 -24.24
N SER A 569 -3.54 24.88 -23.81
CA SER A 569 -2.20 24.54 -24.30
C SER A 569 -2.23 24.08 -25.76
N THR A 570 -3.22 23.26 -26.13
CA THR A 570 -3.42 22.81 -27.52
C THR A 570 -3.79 23.98 -28.43
N GLU A 571 -4.65 24.90 -27.98
CA GLU A 571 -4.96 26.15 -28.69
C GLU A 571 -3.69 26.99 -28.92
N ALA A 572 -2.82 27.10 -27.90
CA ALA A 572 -1.56 27.84 -28.00
C ALA A 572 -0.61 27.20 -29.03
N VAL A 573 -0.43 25.88 -29.01
CA VAL A 573 0.43 25.15 -29.96
C VAL A 573 -0.12 25.25 -31.38
N LEU A 574 -1.40 24.94 -31.58
CA LEU A 574 -2.03 24.99 -32.90
C LEU A 574 -2.02 26.40 -33.50
N SER A 575 -2.14 27.45 -32.68
CA SER A 575 -2.07 28.83 -33.15
C SER A 575 -0.69 29.25 -33.66
N ARG A 576 0.37 28.50 -33.33
CA ARG A 576 1.75 28.75 -33.80
C ARG A 576 2.12 27.95 -35.05
N LEU A 577 1.30 26.96 -35.42
CA LEU A 577 1.54 26.15 -36.61
C LEU A 577 1.01 26.88 -37.86
N PRO A 578 1.66 26.73 -39.03
CA PRO A 578 1.21 27.34 -40.28
C PRO A 578 0.02 26.58 -40.89
N ILE A 579 -1.01 26.33 -40.08
CA ILE A 579 -2.23 25.63 -40.44
C ILE A 579 -3.43 26.50 -40.08
N ASN A 580 -4.54 26.35 -40.81
CA ASN A 580 -5.82 26.96 -40.43
C ASN A 580 -6.41 26.21 -39.24
N ALA A 581 -5.82 26.40 -38.05
CA ALA A 581 -6.26 25.77 -36.82
C ALA A 581 -7.69 26.19 -36.49
N THR A 582 -8.65 25.30 -36.71
CA THR A 582 -10.06 25.53 -36.37
C THR A 582 -10.32 25.15 -34.91
N ARG A 583 -11.37 25.73 -34.30
CA ARG A 583 -11.89 25.28 -33.00
C ARG A 583 -12.22 23.78 -33.00
N GLY A 584 -12.55 23.22 -34.17
CA GLY A 584 -12.77 21.78 -34.36
C GLY A 584 -11.53 20.95 -34.06
N MET A 585 -10.35 21.35 -34.54
CA MET A 585 -9.10 20.61 -34.31
C MET A 585 -8.72 20.53 -32.83
N VAL A 586 -8.85 21.64 -32.09
CA VAL A 586 -8.62 21.68 -30.64
C VAL A 586 -9.55 20.70 -29.92
N ARG A 587 -10.84 20.71 -30.29
CA ARG A 587 -11.84 19.83 -29.72
C ARG A 587 -11.53 18.37 -30.02
N THR A 588 -11.10 18.05 -31.24
CA THR A 588 -10.72 16.68 -31.61
C THR A 588 -9.57 16.19 -30.75
N VAL A 589 -8.46 16.93 -30.66
CA VAL A 589 -7.29 16.54 -29.85
C VAL A 589 -7.68 16.34 -28.38
N THR A 590 -8.35 17.33 -27.78
CA THR A 590 -8.75 17.27 -26.36
C THR A 590 -9.71 16.11 -26.08
N THR A 591 -10.68 15.86 -26.96
CA THR A 591 -11.65 14.76 -26.81
C THR A 591 -10.97 13.40 -27.00
N THR A 592 -10.09 13.26 -27.98
CA THR A 592 -9.37 12.00 -28.23
C THR A 592 -8.47 11.66 -27.04
N VAL A 593 -7.67 12.61 -26.53
CA VAL A 593 -6.81 12.36 -25.37
C VAL A 593 -7.64 12.00 -24.14
N GLY A 594 -8.71 12.77 -23.85
CA GLY A 594 -9.58 12.48 -22.70
C GLY A 594 -10.29 11.14 -22.80
N LEU A 595 -10.80 10.77 -23.98
CA LEU A 595 -11.45 9.48 -24.22
C LEU A 595 -10.47 8.31 -24.10
N THR A 596 -9.26 8.44 -24.66
CA THR A 596 -8.22 7.42 -24.54
C THR A 596 -7.86 7.19 -23.07
N MET A 597 -7.63 8.25 -22.29
CA MET A 597 -7.33 8.10 -20.86
C MET A 597 -8.48 7.46 -20.08
N LEU A 598 -9.73 7.83 -20.38
CA LEU A 598 -10.90 7.21 -19.75
C LEU A 598 -10.98 5.72 -20.08
N VAL A 599 -10.82 5.34 -21.35
CA VAL A 599 -10.83 3.93 -21.77
C VAL A 599 -9.67 3.17 -21.13
N SER A 600 -8.47 3.76 -21.11
CA SER A 600 -7.31 3.17 -20.44
C SER A 600 -7.54 2.96 -18.95
N PHE A 601 -8.12 3.92 -18.24
CA PHE A 601 -8.48 3.77 -16.83
C PHE A 601 -9.50 2.64 -16.62
N LEU A 602 -10.56 2.60 -17.44
CA LEU A 602 -11.57 1.54 -17.34
C LEU A 602 -10.99 0.15 -17.63
N LEU A 603 -10.10 0.03 -18.62
CA LEU A 603 -9.40 -1.21 -18.91
C LEU A 603 -8.43 -1.59 -17.78
N MET A 604 -7.69 -0.65 -17.21
CA MET A 604 -6.80 -0.92 -16.07
C MET A 604 -7.55 -1.47 -14.85
N VAL A 605 -8.78 -0.97 -14.62
CA VAL A 605 -9.59 -1.35 -13.45
C VAL A 605 -10.39 -2.64 -13.71
N PHE A 606 -11.09 -2.71 -14.85
CA PHE A 606 -12.05 -3.77 -15.14
C PHE A 606 -11.54 -4.80 -16.14
N GLY A 607 -10.43 -4.53 -16.82
CA GLY A 607 -9.83 -5.41 -17.82
C GLY A 607 -9.67 -6.85 -17.32
N PRO A 608 -9.01 -7.11 -16.17
CA PRO A 608 -8.75 -8.48 -15.74
C PRO A 608 -10.06 -9.21 -15.47
N THR A 609 -11.04 -8.53 -14.84
CA THR A 609 -12.38 -9.10 -14.60
C THR A 609 -13.19 -9.34 -15.87
N LEU A 610 -13.01 -8.53 -16.92
CA LEU A 610 -13.74 -8.66 -18.18
C LEU A 610 -13.16 -9.75 -19.08
N PHE A 611 -11.87 -10.06 -18.92
CA PHE A 611 -11.14 -11.03 -19.73
C PHE A 611 -10.81 -12.33 -18.96
N ALA A 612 -11.13 -12.41 -17.66
CA ALA A 612 -11.17 -13.65 -16.91
C ALA A 612 -12.26 -14.57 -17.51
N GLY A 613 -11.83 -15.71 -18.06
CA GLY A 613 -12.66 -16.68 -18.76
C GLY A 613 -13.12 -17.84 -17.89
#